data_AF-A0A558FA10-F1
#
_entry.id   AF-A0A558FA10-F1
#
_cell.length_a   1.000
_cell.length_b   1.000
_cell.length_c   1.000
_cell.angle_alpha   90.00
_cell.angle_beta   90.00
_cell.angle_gamma   90.00
#
_symmetry.space_group_name_H-M   'P 1'
#
loop_
_entity.id
_entity.type
_entity.pdbx_description
1 polymer ?
#
loop_
_entity_poly.entity_id
_entity_poly.type
_entity_poly.pdbx_seq_one_letter_code
_entity_poly.pdbx_strand_id
1 'polypeptide(L)'
;MNLPRPTRTTLTLSLCLILLAGALGYEHHQLTKLHDSLDTTADKDSLNAILERLSKVDERLDTVDSKHLVTNDDFRSAQQALSNRIDAAQAYAKQATETAQDISRNAASAGELVMLKANVETMDSRLQELSNPQAKQPPPAAPKPKSVERKTQPAQKPKTSAVIPETPPFTVVGIEYRGGERFLSVAPPGSTQLSQIYLIRPGDAVAGTSWRLRSLDGRSARFDVAGAPQTVTVSQ
;
A
#
# COMPACT_ATOMS: atom_id res chain seq x y z
N MET A 1 -77.95 -59.63 -54.67
CA MET A 1 -77.09 -60.15 -53.58
C MET A 1 -77.50 -59.45 -52.30
N ASN A 2 -78.15 -60.17 -51.38
CA ASN A 2 -78.62 -59.62 -50.11
C ASN A 2 -77.42 -59.43 -49.17
N LEU A 3 -77.10 -58.18 -48.80
CA LEU A 3 -76.10 -57.94 -47.75
C LEU A 3 -76.69 -58.36 -46.39
N PRO A 4 -75.98 -59.17 -45.58
CA PRO A 4 -76.43 -59.54 -44.25
C PRO A 4 -76.51 -58.28 -43.36
N ARG A 5 -77.62 -58.13 -42.63
CA ARG A 5 -77.81 -57.02 -41.70
C ARG A 5 -76.74 -57.10 -40.59
N PRO A 6 -76.07 -55.98 -40.23
CA PRO A 6 -75.06 -55.99 -39.19
C PRO A 6 -75.69 -56.42 -37.87
N THR A 7 -75.19 -57.52 -37.30
CA THR A 7 -75.59 -57.98 -35.97
C THR A 7 -74.98 -57.05 -34.92
N ARG A 8 -75.67 -56.84 -33.79
CA ARG A 8 -75.26 -55.90 -32.72
C ARG A 8 -73.82 -56.14 -32.25
N THR A 9 -73.34 -57.37 -32.35
CA THR A 9 -71.96 -57.79 -32.02
C THR A 9 -70.90 -57.22 -32.96
N THR A 10 -71.19 -57.09 -34.26
CA THR A 10 -70.26 -56.49 -35.24
C THR A 10 -70.08 -54.98 -35.00
N LEU A 11 -71.16 -54.30 -34.59
CA LEU A 11 -71.13 -52.88 -34.21
C LEU A 11 -70.35 -52.64 -32.91
N THR A 12 -70.49 -53.52 -31.91
CA THR A 12 -69.70 -53.41 -30.67
C THR A 12 -68.22 -53.70 -30.92
N LEU A 13 -67.89 -54.65 -31.79
CA LEU A 13 -66.51 -54.98 -32.12
C LEU A 13 -65.84 -53.87 -32.95
N SER A 14 -66.56 -53.27 -33.90
CA SER A 14 -66.03 -52.11 -34.63
C SER A 14 -65.80 -50.91 -33.72
N LEU A 15 -66.71 -50.65 -32.76
CA LEU A 15 -66.53 -49.59 -31.76
C LEU A 15 -65.30 -49.85 -30.88
N CYS A 16 -65.12 -51.10 -30.43
CA CYS A 16 -63.99 -51.50 -29.62
C CYS A 16 -62.65 -51.34 -30.39
N LEU A 17 -62.62 -51.72 -31.67
CA LEU A 17 -61.44 -51.54 -32.53
C LEU A 17 -61.10 -50.05 -32.76
N ILE A 18 -62.10 -49.18 -32.92
CA ILE A 18 -61.88 -47.74 -33.07
C ILE A 18 -61.29 -47.15 -31.78
N LEU A 19 -61.80 -47.55 -30.62
CA LEU A 19 -61.26 -47.12 -29.32
C LEU A 19 -59.81 -47.60 -29.12
N LEU A 20 -59.52 -48.84 -29.48
CA LEU A 20 -58.19 -49.44 -29.36
C LEU A 20 -57.19 -48.78 -30.32
N ALA A 21 -57.61 -48.47 -31.56
CA ALA A 21 -56.80 -47.70 -32.50
C ALA A 21 -56.54 -46.26 -32.02
N GLY A 22 -57.54 -45.61 -31.40
CA GLY A 22 -57.38 -44.30 -30.78
C GLY A 22 -56.39 -44.32 -29.61
N ALA A 23 -56.45 -45.36 -28.76
CA ALA A 23 -55.51 -45.53 -27.65
C ALA A 23 -54.07 -45.77 -28.15
N LEU A 24 -53.89 -46.62 -29.17
CA LEU A 24 -52.59 -46.85 -29.81
C LEU A 24 -52.03 -45.57 -30.45
N GLY A 25 -52.88 -44.78 -31.12
CA GLY A 25 -52.48 -43.49 -31.68
C GLY A 25 -52.08 -42.48 -30.61
N TYR A 26 -52.78 -42.49 -29.46
CA TYR A 26 -52.45 -41.64 -28.32
C TYR A 26 -51.11 -42.03 -27.70
N GLU A 27 -50.84 -43.32 -27.49
CA GLU A 27 -49.55 -43.79 -26.99
C GLU A 27 -48.41 -43.48 -27.96
N HIS A 28 -48.63 -43.67 -29.26
CA HIS A 28 -47.64 -43.35 -30.28
C HIS A 28 -47.30 -41.86 -30.26
N HIS A 29 -48.31 -40.99 -30.16
CA HIS A 29 -48.13 -39.55 -30.05
C HIS A 29 -47.38 -39.14 -28.77
N GLN A 30 -47.60 -39.84 -27.65
CA GLN A 30 -46.83 -39.62 -26.42
C GLN A 30 -45.38 -40.08 -26.55
N LEU A 31 -45.12 -41.20 -27.22
CA LEU A 31 -43.77 -41.68 -27.52
C LEU A 31 -43.01 -40.72 -28.42
N THR A 32 -43.65 -40.20 -29.48
CA THR A 32 -43.03 -39.23 -30.39
C THR A 32 -42.70 -37.94 -29.65
N LYS A 33 -43.60 -37.43 -28.82
CA LYS A 33 -43.32 -36.25 -27.98
C LYS A 33 -42.17 -36.48 -27.01
N LEU A 34 -42.08 -37.66 -26.40
CA LEU A 34 -40.96 -38.01 -25.54
C LEU A 34 -39.67 -38.05 -26.35
N HIS A 35 -39.68 -38.68 -27.52
CA HIS A 35 -38.51 -38.76 -28.40
C HIS A 35 -38.04 -37.38 -28.86
N ASP A 36 -38.95 -36.51 -29.31
CA ASP A 36 -38.64 -35.14 -29.69
C ASP A 36 -38.11 -34.33 -28.50
N SER A 37 -38.67 -34.52 -27.30
CA SER A 37 -38.18 -33.86 -26.08
C SER A 37 -36.82 -34.37 -25.64
N LEU A 38 -36.52 -35.66 -25.86
CA LEU A 38 -35.22 -36.25 -25.57
C LEU A 38 -34.18 -35.79 -26.58
N ASP A 39 -34.49 -35.73 -27.88
CA ASP A 39 -33.60 -35.19 -28.90
C ASP A 39 -33.35 -33.69 -28.72
N THR A 40 -34.34 -32.94 -28.24
CA THR A 40 -34.21 -31.52 -27.89
C THR A 40 -33.43 -31.30 -26.58
N THR A 41 -33.38 -32.29 -25.68
CA THR A 41 -32.63 -32.19 -24.41
C THR A 41 -31.20 -32.74 -24.55
N ALA A 42 -31.04 -33.81 -25.32
CA ALA A 42 -29.77 -34.30 -25.83
C ALA A 42 -29.40 -33.57 -27.13
N ASP A 43 -29.66 -32.26 -27.15
CA ASP A 43 -29.43 -31.43 -28.32
C ASP A 43 -27.94 -31.44 -28.64
N LYS A 44 -27.62 -31.80 -29.88
CA LYS A 44 -26.24 -31.87 -30.38
C LYS A 44 -25.54 -30.53 -30.20
N ASP A 45 -26.28 -29.43 -30.23
CA ASP A 45 -25.75 -28.09 -30.02
C ASP A 45 -25.25 -27.89 -28.58
N SER A 46 -25.94 -28.46 -27.58
CA SER A 46 -25.49 -28.43 -26.19
C SER A 46 -24.22 -29.26 -25.96
N LEU A 47 -24.12 -30.43 -26.61
CA LEU A 47 -22.93 -31.28 -26.56
C LEU A 47 -21.75 -30.63 -27.28
N ASN A 48 -21.98 -30.05 -28.45
CA ASN A 48 -20.98 -29.29 -29.19
C ASN A 48 -20.50 -28.09 -28.38
N ALA A 49 -21.40 -27.36 -27.72
CA ALA A 49 -21.05 -26.23 -26.86
C ALA A 49 -20.22 -26.66 -25.63
N ILE A 50 -20.51 -27.82 -25.04
CA ILE A 50 -19.70 -28.37 -23.94
C ILE A 50 -18.33 -28.80 -24.45
N LEU A 51 -18.25 -29.45 -25.62
CA LEU A 51 -16.99 -29.89 -26.23
C LEU A 51 -16.10 -28.70 -26.60
N GLU A 52 -16.69 -27.64 -27.15
CA GLU A 52 -16.02 -26.38 -27.44
C GLU A 52 -15.51 -25.71 -26.15
N ARG A 53 -16.34 -25.66 -25.10
CA ARG A 53 -15.90 -25.15 -23.79
C ARG A 53 -14.76 -25.97 -23.20
N LEU A 54 -14.78 -27.30 -23.35
CA LEU A 54 -13.70 -28.16 -22.86
C LEU A 54 -12.39 -27.89 -23.62
N SER A 55 -12.45 -27.78 -24.96
CA SER A 55 -11.27 -27.45 -25.77
C SER A 55 -10.69 -26.08 -25.40
N LYS A 56 -11.55 -25.09 -25.13
CA LYS A 56 -11.15 -23.76 -24.69
C LYS A 56 -10.55 -23.77 -23.28
N VAL A 57 -11.05 -24.62 -22.39
CA VAL A 57 -10.47 -24.79 -21.05
C VAL A 57 -9.09 -25.45 -21.15
N ASP A 58 -8.93 -26.44 -22.02
CA ASP A 58 -7.67 -27.13 -22.28
C ASP A 58 -6.60 -26.18 -22.84
N GLU A 59 -6.94 -25.38 -23.86
CA GLU A 59 -6.05 -24.36 -24.42
C GLU A 59 -5.64 -23.31 -23.37
N ARG A 60 -6.58 -22.90 -22.50
CA ARG A 60 -6.27 -21.99 -21.39
C ARG A 60 -5.38 -22.63 -20.34
N LEU A 61 -5.52 -23.94 -20.09
CA LEU A 61 -4.70 -24.65 -19.13
C LEU A 61 -3.27 -24.81 -19.66
N ASP A 62 -3.11 -25.17 -20.93
CA ASP A 62 -1.80 -25.26 -21.60
C ASP A 62 -1.10 -23.89 -21.67
N THR A 63 -1.85 -22.83 -21.93
CA THR A 63 -1.34 -21.45 -21.88
C THR A 63 -0.88 -21.07 -20.47
N VAL A 64 -1.61 -21.50 -19.42
CA VAL A 64 -1.25 -21.19 -18.02
C VAL A 64 -0.04 -22.01 -17.57
N ASP A 65 0.04 -23.28 -17.96
CA ASP A 65 1.17 -24.16 -17.68
C ASP A 65 2.45 -23.62 -18.35
N SER A 66 2.33 -23.18 -19.61
CA SER A 66 3.41 -22.53 -20.36
C SER A 66 3.83 -21.17 -19.80
N LYS A 67 2.91 -20.43 -19.18
CA LYS A 67 3.15 -19.05 -18.72
C LYS A 67 3.63 -18.97 -17.28
N HIS A 68 4.48 -19.90 -16.85
CA HIS A 68 5.28 -19.76 -15.65
C HIS A 68 4.50 -20.00 -14.34
N LEU A 69 4.27 -21.27 -14.04
CA LEU A 69 4.17 -21.72 -12.66
C LEU A 69 5.52 -21.41 -11.98
N VAL A 70 5.52 -20.51 -10.99
CA VAL A 70 6.71 -20.23 -10.19
C VAL A 70 7.14 -21.56 -9.56
N THR A 71 8.28 -22.09 -10.00
CA THR A 71 8.76 -23.37 -9.47
C THR A 71 9.17 -23.16 -8.01
N ASN A 72 9.06 -24.18 -7.17
CA ASN A 72 9.52 -24.09 -5.78
C ASN A 72 10.99 -23.65 -5.71
N ASP A 73 11.81 -24.07 -6.69
CA ASP A 73 13.20 -23.67 -6.83
C ASP A 73 13.39 -22.18 -7.15
N ASP A 74 12.50 -21.57 -7.95
CA ASP A 74 12.53 -20.13 -8.23
C ASP A 74 12.22 -19.32 -6.98
N PHE A 75 11.22 -19.76 -6.21
CA PHE A 75 10.88 -19.14 -4.94
C PHE A 75 12.04 -19.23 -3.93
N ARG A 76 12.66 -20.42 -3.80
CA ARG A 76 13.82 -20.60 -2.92
C ARG A 76 15.02 -19.77 -3.36
N SER A 77 15.26 -19.68 -4.67
CA SER A 77 16.32 -18.85 -5.24
C SER A 77 16.07 -17.36 -4.98
N ALA A 78 14.83 -16.89 -5.13
CA ALA A 78 14.44 -15.52 -4.81
C ALA A 78 14.58 -15.21 -3.31
N GLN A 79 14.19 -16.15 -2.44
CA GLN A 79 14.35 -16.02 -0.99
C GLN A 79 15.84 -15.94 -0.59
N GLN A 80 16.69 -16.78 -1.17
CA GLN A 80 18.14 -16.75 -0.95
C GLN A 80 18.74 -15.42 -1.42
N ALA A 81 18.35 -14.94 -2.61
CA ALA A 81 18.80 -13.66 -3.14
C ALA A 81 18.38 -12.48 -2.25
N LEU A 82 17.17 -12.53 -1.69
CA LEU A 82 16.70 -11.53 -0.74
C LEU A 82 17.51 -11.55 0.57
N SER A 83 17.79 -12.75 1.12
CA SER A 83 18.62 -12.90 2.32
C SER A 83 20.01 -12.27 2.11
N ASN A 84 20.68 -12.62 1.01
CA ASN A 84 22.00 -12.07 0.69
C ASN A 84 21.99 -10.54 0.56
N ARG A 85 20.92 -9.96 -0.01
CA ARG A 85 20.77 -8.50 -0.12
C ARG A 85 20.56 -7.84 1.24
N ILE A 86 19.82 -8.47 2.14
CA ILE A 86 19.62 -7.98 3.51
C ILE A 86 20.94 -8.03 4.29
N ASP A 87 21.68 -9.14 4.19
CA ASP A 87 22.98 -9.28 4.85
C ASP A 87 23.99 -8.23 4.33
N ALA A 88 24.03 -8.01 3.02
CA ALA A 88 24.86 -6.97 2.42
C ALA A 88 24.44 -5.56 2.89
N ALA A 89 23.14 -5.25 2.90
CA ALA A 89 22.63 -3.97 3.37
C ALA A 89 22.95 -3.73 4.85
N GLN A 90 22.88 -4.77 5.69
CA GLN A 90 23.22 -4.68 7.10
C GLN A 90 24.73 -4.49 7.32
N ALA A 91 25.58 -5.13 6.50
CA ALA A 91 27.02 -4.90 6.52
C ALA A 91 27.37 -3.46 6.15
N TYR A 92 26.75 -2.91 5.10
CA TYR A 92 26.91 -1.50 4.73
C TYR A 92 26.43 -0.55 5.83
N ALA A 93 25.29 -0.84 6.47
CA ALA A 93 24.79 -0.03 7.57
C ALA A 93 25.76 -0.02 8.76
N LYS A 94 26.32 -1.19 9.13
CA LYS A 94 27.35 -1.26 10.18
C LYS A 94 28.60 -0.45 9.83
N GLN A 95 29.10 -0.60 8.60
CA GLN A 95 30.26 0.16 8.13
C GLN A 95 30.00 1.67 8.15
N ALA A 96 28.81 2.12 7.73
CA ALA A 96 28.41 3.52 7.78
C ALA A 96 28.35 4.05 9.23
N THR A 97 27.88 3.24 10.18
CA THR A 97 27.88 3.63 11.60
C THR A 97 29.29 3.66 12.22
N GLU A 98 30.15 2.71 11.88
CA GLU A 98 31.54 2.66 12.35
C GLU A 98 32.33 3.86 11.81
N THR A 99 32.21 4.14 10.51
CA THR A 99 32.85 5.31 9.89
C THR A 99 32.32 6.63 10.47
N ALA A 100 31.02 6.75 10.73
CA ALA A 100 30.47 7.92 11.42
C ALA A 100 31.01 8.06 12.86
N GLN A 101 31.21 6.95 13.57
CA GLN A 101 31.76 6.94 14.91
C GLN A 101 33.26 7.31 14.91
N ASP A 102 34.03 6.83 13.94
CA ASP A 102 35.44 7.18 13.77
C ASP A 102 35.61 8.65 13.39
N ILE A 103 34.78 9.18 12.49
CA ILE A 103 34.77 10.62 12.17
C ILE A 103 34.42 11.44 13.41
N SER A 104 33.45 11.02 14.21
CA SER A 104 33.09 11.70 15.46
C SER A 104 34.23 11.68 16.49
N ARG A 105 34.93 10.54 16.66
CA ARG A 105 36.12 10.44 17.53
C ARG A 105 37.28 11.29 17.03
N ASN A 106 37.52 11.31 15.73
CA ASN A 106 38.56 12.14 15.12
C ASN A 106 38.21 13.64 15.20
N ALA A 107 36.94 14.01 15.07
CA ALA A 107 36.49 15.38 15.26
C ALA A 107 36.60 15.83 16.73
N ALA A 108 36.31 14.94 17.69
CA ALA A 108 36.49 15.21 19.11
C ALA A 108 37.97 15.44 19.46
N SER A 109 38.88 14.60 18.97
CA SER A 109 40.33 14.79 19.15
C SER A 109 40.88 16.03 18.43
N ALA A 110 40.32 16.40 17.27
CA ALA A 110 40.65 17.67 16.62
C ALA A 110 40.21 18.88 17.49
N GLY A 111 39.04 18.81 18.13
CA GLY A 111 38.59 19.81 19.09
C GLY A 111 39.52 19.93 20.31
N GLU A 112 40.00 18.80 20.84
CA GLU A 112 40.98 18.77 21.93
C GLU A 112 42.33 19.35 21.52
N LEU A 113 42.80 19.10 20.29
CA LEU A 113 44.03 19.69 19.76
C LEU A 113 43.91 21.21 19.60
N VAL A 114 42.74 21.74 19.20
CA VAL A 114 42.49 23.18 19.14
C VAL A 114 42.51 23.80 20.54
N MET A 115 41.91 23.14 21.54
CA MET A 115 41.98 23.61 22.92
C MET A 115 43.41 23.57 23.49
N LEU A 116 44.16 22.51 23.19
CA LEU A 116 45.56 22.41 23.61
C LEU A 116 46.41 23.50 22.95
N LYS A 117 46.19 23.77 21.65
CA LYS A 117 46.85 24.88 20.94
C LYS A 117 46.52 26.24 21.55
N ALA A 118 45.25 26.50 21.86
CA ALA A 118 44.84 27.74 22.52
C ALA A 118 45.47 27.88 23.92
N ASN A 119 45.60 26.77 24.66
CA ASN A 119 46.26 26.77 25.96
C ASN A 119 47.77 27.03 25.85
N VAL A 120 48.42 26.49 24.82
CA VAL A 120 49.84 26.76 24.52
C VAL A 120 50.05 28.24 24.15
N GLU A 121 49.21 28.81 23.28
CA GLU A 121 49.27 30.25 22.93
C GLU A 121 49.01 31.16 24.15
N THR A 122 48.12 30.74 25.05
CA THR A 122 47.85 31.46 26.31
C THR A 122 49.05 31.40 27.26
N MET A 123 49.70 30.24 27.36
CA MET A 123 50.92 30.10 28.17
C MET A 123 52.09 30.89 27.59
N ASP A 124 52.24 30.92 26.28
CA ASP A 124 53.26 31.72 25.58
C ASP A 124 53.05 33.22 25.83
N SER A 125 51.81 33.70 25.70
CA SER A 125 51.42 35.09 26.03
C SER A 125 51.74 35.44 27.49
N ARG A 126 51.51 34.50 28.42
CA ARG A 126 51.78 34.69 29.85
C ARG A 126 53.27 34.70 30.17
N LEU A 127 54.07 33.92 29.45
CA LEU A 127 55.53 33.96 29.52
C LEU A 127 56.09 35.26 28.93
N GLN A 128 55.45 35.77 27.87
CA GLN A 128 55.81 37.04 27.24
C GLN A 128 55.47 38.24 28.15
N GLU A 129 54.35 38.19 28.87
CA GLU A 129 54.03 39.15 29.94
C GLU A 129 55.03 39.09 31.09
N LEU A 130 55.45 37.90 31.51
CA LEU A 130 56.45 37.71 32.56
C LEU A 130 57.86 38.14 32.12
N SER A 131 58.16 38.04 30.81
CA SER A 131 59.43 38.45 30.21
C SER A 131 59.56 39.98 30.03
N ASN A 132 58.48 40.75 30.21
CA ASN A 132 58.48 42.19 29.97
C ASN A 132 58.02 42.98 31.21
N PRO A 133 58.88 43.16 32.23
CA PRO A 133 58.50 43.84 33.46
C PRO A 133 58.59 45.36 33.32
N GLN A 134 57.59 46.03 32.72
CA GLN A 134 57.34 47.46 33.00
C GLN A 134 55.94 47.96 32.59
N ALA A 135 55.00 48.00 33.54
CA ALA A 135 54.27 49.21 33.95
C ALA A 135 53.18 48.86 35.00
N LYS A 136 53.11 49.72 36.01
CA LYS A 136 52.38 49.61 37.28
C LYS A 136 51.09 50.43 37.20
N GLN A 137 49.93 49.90 37.64
CA GLN A 137 49.06 50.46 38.73
C GLN A 137 47.61 49.90 38.74
N PRO A 138 46.95 49.78 39.93
CA PRO A 138 45.60 49.22 40.13
C PRO A 138 44.52 50.29 40.51
N PRO A 139 43.33 49.90 41.03
CA PRO A 139 42.00 49.78 40.38
C PRO A 139 41.02 50.97 40.68
N PRO A 140 39.76 50.96 40.21
CA PRO A 140 38.66 50.96 41.21
C PRO A 140 37.30 50.30 40.83
N ALA A 141 36.68 49.75 41.88
CA ALA A 141 35.26 49.83 42.27
C ALA A 141 34.15 49.05 41.52
N ALA A 142 33.52 48.16 42.30
CA ALA A 142 32.19 47.57 42.20
C ALA A 142 31.06 48.63 41.95
N PRO A 143 29.82 48.28 41.52
CA PRO A 143 28.93 47.38 42.29
C PRO A 143 27.94 46.48 41.50
N LYS A 144 27.66 45.28 42.04
CA LYS A 144 26.34 44.58 41.98
C LYS A 144 25.32 45.40 42.81
N PRO A 145 23.96 45.23 42.76
CA PRO A 145 23.20 44.02 42.43
C PRO A 145 21.87 44.30 41.65
N LYS A 146 21.07 43.30 41.27
CA LYS A 146 19.82 42.96 41.99
C LYS A 146 19.30 41.58 41.56
N SER A 147 19.08 40.77 42.59
CA SER A 147 18.27 39.55 42.63
C SER A 147 16.79 39.91 42.72
N VAL A 148 15.92 39.20 42.00
CA VAL A 148 14.55 38.84 42.41
C VAL A 148 14.20 37.52 41.68
N GLU A 149 14.32 36.37 42.34
CA GLU A 149 13.18 35.58 42.87
C GLU A 149 12.06 35.30 41.85
N ARG A 150 12.00 34.07 41.32
CA ARG A 150 11.18 32.94 41.84
C ARG A 150 9.67 33.22 41.75
N LYS A 151 8.97 32.54 40.82
CA LYS A 151 7.85 31.63 41.16
C LYS A 151 7.15 31.00 39.95
N THR A 152 7.12 29.67 39.98
CA THR A 152 5.97 28.75 39.73
C THR A 152 5.17 28.85 38.44
N GLN A 153 5.22 27.73 37.69
CA GLN A 153 4.11 27.16 36.92
C GLN A 153 2.75 27.34 37.60
N PRO A 154 1.70 27.48 36.79
CA PRO A 154 0.56 26.59 36.98
C PRO A 154 0.18 25.88 35.68
N ALA A 155 -0.13 24.59 35.83
CA ALA A 155 -0.75 23.76 34.82
C ALA A 155 -2.10 24.35 34.36
N GLN A 156 -2.35 24.37 33.05
CA GLN A 156 -3.69 24.51 32.49
C GLN A 156 -3.90 23.47 31.38
N LYS A 157 -4.82 22.53 31.67
CA LYS A 157 -5.55 21.67 30.73
C LYS A 157 -6.68 22.49 30.04
N PRO A 158 -7.38 21.92 29.06
CA PRO A 158 -7.07 21.88 27.64
C PRO A 158 -7.96 22.89 26.87
N LYS A 159 -7.36 23.81 26.11
CA LYS A 159 -8.15 24.71 25.26
C LYS A 159 -8.20 24.14 23.86
N THR A 160 -9.39 23.65 23.51
CA THR A 160 -9.91 23.54 22.14
C THR A 160 -9.52 24.79 21.37
N SER A 161 -8.41 24.71 20.64
CA SER A 161 -8.02 25.76 19.69
C SER A 161 -8.63 25.39 18.36
N ALA A 162 -9.48 26.29 17.87
CA ALA A 162 -9.90 26.31 16.49
C ALA A 162 -8.66 26.14 15.60
N VAL A 163 -8.65 25.05 14.83
CA VAL A 163 -7.55 24.69 13.94
C VAL A 163 -7.51 25.74 12.84
N ILE A 164 -6.59 26.69 12.97
CA ILE A 164 -6.14 27.50 11.84
C ILE A 164 -5.52 26.50 10.86
N PRO A 165 -5.99 26.40 9.61
CA PRO A 165 -5.39 25.49 8.66
C PRO A 165 -3.96 25.94 8.38
N GLU A 166 -2.96 25.25 8.94
CA GLU A 166 -1.57 25.47 8.58
C GLU A 166 -1.42 25.17 7.09
N THR A 167 -0.85 26.09 6.31
CA THR A 167 -0.65 25.78 4.89
C THR A 167 0.40 24.66 4.80
N PRO A 168 0.11 23.52 4.15
CA PRO A 168 1.06 22.43 4.08
C PRO A 168 2.35 22.91 3.41
N PRO A 169 3.53 22.60 3.97
CA PRO A 169 4.83 22.97 3.38
C PRO A 169 5.18 22.11 2.15
N PHE A 170 4.19 21.46 1.55
CA PHE A 170 4.29 20.59 0.38
C PHE A 170 3.01 20.72 -0.44
N THR A 171 3.11 20.41 -1.73
CA THR A 171 1.97 20.30 -2.62
C THR A 171 1.57 18.83 -2.74
N VAL A 172 0.27 18.57 -2.67
CA VAL A 172 -0.27 17.24 -2.93
C VAL A 172 -0.50 17.09 -4.42
N VAL A 173 0.19 16.12 -5.03
CA VAL A 173 0.12 15.86 -6.48
C VAL A 173 -1.04 14.93 -6.82
N GLY A 174 -1.28 13.91 -6.02
CA GLY A 174 -2.23 12.85 -6.37
C GLY A 174 -2.31 11.72 -5.36
N ILE A 175 -3.31 10.85 -5.53
CA ILE A 175 -3.40 9.57 -4.82
C ILE A 175 -3.07 8.47 -5.82
N GLU A 176 -2.10 7.63 -5.46
CA GLU A 176 -1.67 6.50 -6.29
C GLU A 176 -2.08 5.18 -5.64
N TYR A 177 -2.39 4.17 -6.46
CA TYR A 177 -2.72 2.83 -6.01
C TYR A 177 -1.66 1.84 -6.48
N ARG A 178 -0.97 1.18 -5.54
CA ARG A 178 0.05 0.18 -5.86
C ARG A 178 -0.18 -1.08 -5.04
N GLY A 179 -0.34 -2.21 -5.73
CA GLY A 179 -0.41 -3.52 -5.08
C GLY A 179 -1.51 -3.66 -4.02
N GLY A 180 -2.65 -2.96 -4.19
CA GLY A 180 -3.74 -3.00 -3.21
C GLY A 180 -3.74 -1.83 -2.21
N GLU A 181 -2.66 -1.07 -2.15
CA GLU A 181 -2.42 -0.04 -1.13
C GLU A 181 -2.50 1.38 -1.74
N ARG A 182 -3.04 2.33 -0.96
CA ARG A 182 -3.17 3.75 -1.36
C ARG A 182 -2.01 4.56 -0.81
N PHE A 183 -1.36 5.31 -1.70
CA PHE A 183 -0.27 6.20 -1.39
C PHE A 183 -0.66 7.63 -1.76
N LEU A 184 -0.22 8.59 -0.96
CA LEU A 184 -0.32 10.00 -1.31
C LEU A 184 0.99 10.45 -1.94
N SER A 185 0.91 11.06 -3.11
CA SER A 185 2.03 11.71 -3.79
C SER A 185 2.14 13.14 -3.30
N VAL A 186 3.25 13.46 -2.64
CA VAL A 186 3.57 14.81 -2.15
C VAL A 186 4.88 15.29 -2.75
N ALA A 187 4.95 16.58 -3.09
CA ALA A 187 6.14 17.20 -3.65
C ALA A 187 6.45 18.51 -2.92
N PRO A 188 7.71 18.97 -2.92
CA PRO A 188 8.06 20.31 -2.47
C PRO A 188 7.20 21.36 -3.21
N PRO A 189 6.86 22.50 -2.56
CA PRO A 189 6.03 23.52 -3.17
C PRO A 189 6.62 24.01 -4.50
N GLY A 190 5.83 24.00 -5.56
CA GLY A 190 6.24 24.45 -6.89
C GLY A 190 7.06 23.45 -7.70
N SER A 191 7.33 22.25 -7.19
CA SER A 191 7.97 21.19 -7.98
C SER A 191 6.97 20.39 -8.80
N THR A 192 7.29 20.19 -10.08
CA THR A 192 6.59 19.29 -11.01
C THR A 192 7.45 18.11 -11.44
N GLN A 193 8.65 17.96 -10.86
CA GLN A 193 9.60 16.91 -11.24
C GLN A 193 9.25 15.59 -10.56
N LEU A 194 9.13 14.50 -11.33
CA LEU A 194 8.80 13.17 -10.82
C LEU A 194 9.84 12.64 -9.80
N SER A 195 11.11 13.03 -9.94
CA SER A 195 12.20 12.69 -9.02
C SER A 195 12.04 13.29 -7.61
N GLN A 196 11.20 14.30 -7.46
CA GLN A 196 10.95 15.01 -6.20
C GLN A 196 9.58 14.67 -5.60
N ILE A 197 8.88 13.69 -6.17
CA ILE A 197 7.60 13.20 -5.66
C ILE A 197 7.87 12.07 -4.67
N TYR A 198 7.37 12.25 -3.45
CA TYR A 198 7.44 11.26 -2.39
C TYR A 198 6.09 10.59 -2.21
N LEU A 199 6.10 9.27 -2.05
CA LEU A 199 4.92 8.48 -1.77
C LEU A 199 4.85 8.18 -0.26
N ILE A 200 3.77 8.62 0.39
CA ILE A 200 3.54 8.38 1.82
C ILE A 200 2.26 7.54 2.01
N ARG A 201 2.25 6.67 3.02
CA ARG A 201 1.08 5.86 3.38
C ARG A 201 0.33 6.43 4.58
N PRO A 202 -0.95 6.05 4.78
CA PRO A 202 -1.62 6.26 6.05
C PRO A 202 -0.77 5.70 7.21
N GLY A 203 -0.36 6.57 8.12
CA GLY A 203 0.54 6.28 9.22
C GLY A 203 1.93 6.91 9.08
N ASP A 204 2.33 7.32 7.88
CA ASP A 204 3.65 7.91 7.61
C ASP A 204 3.65 9.43 7.83
N ALA A 205 4.80 9.97 8.24
CA ALA A 205 5.05 11.41 8.31
C ALA A 205 5.72 11.91 7.02
N VAL A 206 5.35 13.11 6.58
CA VAL A 206 6.02 13.78 5.47
C VAL A 206 7.41 14.20 5.94
N ALA A 207 8.44 13.75 5.21
CA ALA A 207 9.84 13.94 5.59
C ALA A 207 10.16 15.41 5.89
N GLY A 208 10.78 15.66 7.05
CA GLY A 208 11.17 17.01 7.48
C GLY A 208 10.02 17.88 8.00
N THR A 209 8.83 17.32 8.24
CA THR A 209 7.66 18.08 8.72
C THR A 209 6.96 17.39 9.89
N SER A 210 6.09 18.12 10.58
CA SER A 210 5.19 17.61 11.63
C SER A 210 3.90 16.96 11.06
N TRP A 211 3.79 16.82 9.75
CA TRP A 211 2.58 16.38 9.07
C TRP A 211 2.58 14.87 8.92
N ARG A 212 1.61 14.21 9.56
CA ARG A 212 1.44 12.76 9.50
C ARG A 212 0.15 12.39 8.80
N LEU A 213 0.23 11.57 7.76
CA LEU A 213 -0.97 11.12 7.05
C LEU A 213 -1.75 10.15 7.95
N ARG A 214 -3.02 10.45 8.23
CA ARG A 214 -3.92 9.60 9.04
C ARG A 214 -4.76 8.69 8.17
N SER A 215 -5.36 9.25 7.12
CA SER A 215 -6.20 8.49 6.20
C SER A 215 -6.34 9.18 4.85
N LEU A 216 -6.65 8.37 3.84
CA LEU A 216 -6.95 8.81 2.48
C LEU A 216 -8.41 8.45 2.17
N ASP A 217 -9.21 9.44 1.83
CA ASP A 217 -10.66 9.31 1.66
C ASP A 217 -11.10 10.00 0.36
N GLY A 218 -11.41 9.20 -0.66
CA GLY A 218 -11.77 9.69 -1.98
C GLY A 218 -10.68 10.60 -2.59
N ARG A 219 -10.92 11.92 -2.56
CA ARG A 219 -10.02 12.99 -3.04
C ARG A 219 -9.46 13.86 -1.91
N SER A 220 -9.53 13.39 -0.68
CA SER A 220 -9.10 14.14 0.51
C SER A 220 -8.08 13.34 1.30
N ALA A 221 -6.99 14.00 1.66
CA ALA A 221 -5.98 13.47 2.58
C ALA A 221 -6.17 14.09 3.96
N ARG A 222 -6.37 13.26 4.99
CA ARG A 222 -6.43 13.71 6.38
C ARG A 222 -5.06 13.57 7.02
N PHE A 223 -4.52 14.67 7.49
CA PHE A 223 -3.27 14.77 8.21
C PHE A 223 -3.50 15.02 9.70
N ASP A 224 -2.53 14.62 10.51
CA ASP A 224 -2.34 15.06 11.88
C ASP A 224 -1.09 15.94 11.90
N VAL A 225 -1.24 17.17 12.35
CA VAL A 225 -0.16 18.16 12.45
C VAL A 225 0.03 18.45 13.92
N ALA A 226 1.05 17.86 14.53
CA ALA A 226 1.34 17.99 15.96
C ALA A 226 0.10 17.73 16.88
N GLY A 227 -0.75 16.77 16.53
CA GLY A 227 -1.97 16.43 17.27
C GLY A 227 -3.23 17.20 16.85
N ALA A 228 -3.15 18.08 15.85
CA ALA A 228 -4.30 18.76 15.25
C ALA A 228 -4.70 18.09 13.93
N PRO A 229 -5.97 17.65 13.76
CA PRO A 229 -6.42 17.07 12.50
C PRO A 229 -6.59 18.15 11.43
N GLN A 230 -6.02 17.92 10.26
CA GLN A 230 -6.12 18.79 9.11
C GLN A 230 -6.50 18.02 7.85
N THR A 231 -7.34 18.60 6.99
CA THR A 231 -7.74 17.96 5.73
C THR A 231 -7.23 18.77 4.55
N VAL A 232 -6.59 18.08 3.60
CA VAL A 232 -6.08 18.67 2.35
C VAL A 232 -6.78 17.98 1.18
N THR A 233 -7.40 18.75 0.30
CA THR A 233 -8.00 18.23 -0.92
C THR A 233 -6.94 18.04 -1.99
N VAL A 234 -6.99 16.91 -2.67
CA VAL A 234 -6.10 16.56 -3.78
C VAL A 234 -6.65 17.22 -5.04
N SER A 235 -5.94 18.22 -5.55
CA SER A 235 -6.19 18.80 -6.88
C SER A 235 -5.64 17.85 -7.94
N GLN A 236 -6.53 17.22 -8.72
CA GLN A 236 -6.16 16.50 -9.94
C GLN A 236 -6.26 17.43 -11.15
#